data_AF-A0A920HGD9-F1
#
_entry.id   AF-A0A920HGD9-F1
#
_cell.length_a   1.000
_cell.length_b   1.000
_cell.length_c   1.000
_cell.angle_alpha   90.00
_cell.angle_beta   90.00
_cell.angle_gamma   90.00
#
_symmetry.space_group_name_H-M   'P 1'
#
loop_
_entity.id
_entity.type
_entity.pdbx_description
1 polymer ?
#
loop_
_entity_poly.entity_id
_entity_poly.type
_entity_poly.pdbx_seq_one_letter_code
_entity_poly.pdbx_strand_id
1 'polypeptide(L)'
;MRKYLFLYIFLFSFSFVYSQNKLKKDSNAIMNMCGCFEVSFNFSETIKLNNREDYTPSDDYQTAPVYELAIPIKKNKNEISIQHILQVGDENFRSIVKHWRQDWIYQNKDLYLYDKDNNWTYKNLSRSDVKGQWTQKVFQVDDSPRYEGSSSWIHVDGKSFWENETPAPLPRREFSKRKDYNVLIRNNRHEITDYGWFHGQNNEKVDKTNNTEKESLAFEVGYNYYKRVEDEKCKYAKDWWKKMRKNGLLSEIYGMKFIVKIKIYL
;
A
#
# COMPACT_ATOMS: atom_id res chain seq x y z
N MET A 1 43.52 2.81 26.39
CA MET A 1 42.93 1.97 25.30
C MET A 1 41.84 1.01 25.81
N ARG A 2 42.07 0.23 26.88
CA ARG A 2 41.09 -0.75 27.41
C ARG A 2 39.73 -0.16 27.88
N LYS A 3 39.73 1.04 28.51
CA LYS A 3 38.48 1.74 28.92
C LYS A 3 37.62 2.19 27.74
N TYR A 4 38.24 2.66 26.65
CA TYR A 4 37.54 3.06 25.44
C TYR A 4 36.96 1.85 24.68
N LEU A 5 37.66 0.70 24.71
CA LEU A 5 37.17 -0.55 24.11
C LEU A 5 35.84 -1.02 24.74
N PHE A 6 35.73 -0.97 26.07
CA PHE A 6 34.47 -1.29 26.76
C PHE A 6 33.33 -0.33 26.42
N LEU A 7 33.63 0.97 26.28
CA LEU A 7 32.65 1.97 25.88
C LEU A 7 32.14 1.72 24.45
N TYR A 8 33.01 1.38 23.51
CA TYR A 8 32.63 1.03 22.12
C TYR A 8 31.79 -0.25 22.07
N ILE A 9 32.15 -1.29 22.81
CA ILE A 9 31.37 -2.54 22.90
C ILE A 9 29.98 -2.26 23.47
N PHE A 10 29.89 -1.44 24.52
CA PHE A 10 28.62 -1.06 25.14
C PHE A 10 27.72 -0.26 24.17
N LEU A 11 28.25 0.77 23.52
CA LEU A 11 27.52 1.57 22.53
C LEU A 11 27.03 0.73 21.33
N PHE A 12 27.86 -0.22 20.87
CA PHE A 12 27.50 -1.13 19.79
C PHE A 12 26.37 -2.08 20.21
N SER A 13 26.42 -2.61 21.43
CA SER A 13 25.38 -3.51 21.97
C SER A 13 24.02 -2.82 22.10
N PHE A 14 23.99 -1.58 22.59
CA PHE A 14 22.75 -0.79 22.73
C PHE A 14 22.09 -0.50 21.37
N SER A 15 22.89 -0.14 20.37
CA SER A 15 22.41 0.15 19.01
C SER A 15 21.77 -1.09 18.36
N PHE A 16 22.33 -2.27 18.59
CA PHE A 16 21.80 -3.53 18.05
C PHE A 16 20.47 -3.91 18.69
N VAL A 17 20.35 -3.80 20.02
CA VAL A 17 19.10 -4.08 20.75
C VAL A 17 17.98 -3.13 20.32
N TYR A 18 18.28 -1.83 20.19
CA TYR A 18 17.30 -0.84 19.73
C TYR A 18 16.78 -1.16 18.32
N SER A 19 17.66 -1.51 17.39
CA SER A 19 17.30 -1.88 16.02
C SER A 19 16.40 -3.12 15.95
N GLN A 20 16.71 -4.18 16.71
CA GLN A 20 15.84 -5.37 16.78
C GLN A 20 14.48 -5.05 17.41
N ASN A 21 14.45 -4.19 18.43
CA ASN A 21 13.20 -3.75 19.05
C ASN A 21 12.34 -2.95 18.06
N LYS A 22 12.94 -2.01 17.32
CA LYS A 22 12.26 -1.26 16.27
C LYS A 22 11.67 -2.19 15.21
N LEU A 23 12.47 -3.10 14.64
CA LEU A 23 11.99 -4.04 13.62
C LEU A 23 10.78 -4.86 14.11
N LYS A 24 10.77 -5.27 15.38
CA LYS A 24 9.64 -5.97 15.99
C LYS A 24 8.41 -5.08 16.13
N LYS A 25 8.57 -3.80 16.52
CA LYS A 25 7.48 -2.82 16.58
C LYS A 25 6.88 -2.56 15.19
N ASP A 26 7.73 -2.35 14.19
CA ASP A 26 7.32 -2.16 12.80
C ASP A 26 6.52 -3.37 12.29
N SER A 27 7.07 -4.59 12.48
CA SER A 27 6.42 -5.85 12.09
C SER A 27 5.08 -6.05 12.79
N ASN A 28 4.97 -5.71 14.08
CA ASN A 28 3.72 -5.76 14.82
C ASN A 28 2.70 -4.75 14.30
N ALA A 29 3.11 -3.53 13.95
CA ALA A 29 2.22 -2.53 13.36
C ALA A 29 1.64 -3.02 12.03
N ILE A 30 2.47 -3.57 11.14
CA ILE A 30 2.01 -4.17 9.88
C ILE A 30 1.05 -5.33 10.14
N MET A 31 1.34 -6.21 11.10
CA MET A 31 0.45 -7.32 11.46
C MET A 31 -0.88 -6.85 12.07
N ASN A 32 -0.91 -5.69 12.74
CA ASN A 32 -2.14 -5.08 13.23
C ASN A 32 -3.06 -4.58 12.11
N MET A 33 -2.59 -4.54 10.86
CA MET A 33 -3.44 -4.33 9.68
C MET A 33 -4.18 -5.60 9.23
N CYS A 34 -3.93 -6.76 9.87
CA CYS A 34 -4.63 -8.02 9.60
C CYS A 34 -5.89 -8.19 10.47
N GLY A 35 -6.87 -8.93 9.96
CA GLY A 35 -8.12 -9.25 10.65
C GLY A 35 -9.36 -8.99 9.80
N CYS A 36 -10.53 -8.99 10.45
CA CYS A 36 -11.79 -8.59 9.84
C CYS A 36 -12.09 -7.12 10.12
N PHE A 37 -12.43 -6.38 9.07
CA PHE A 37 -12.69 -4.95 9.14
C PHE A 37 -14.00 -4.60 8.45
N GLU A 38 -14.69 -3.60 8.98
CA GLU A 38 -15.65 -2.79 8.25
C GLU A 38 -14.90 -1.62 7.61
N VAL A 39 -15.00 -1.50 6.30
CA VAL A 39 -14.22 -0.56 5.49
C VAL A 39 -15.10 0.40 4.71
N SER A 40 -14.68 1.66 4.66
CA SER A 40 -15.31 2.72 3.86
C SER A 40 -14.24 3.53 3.16
N PHE A 41 -14.50 3.89 1.90
CA PHE A 41 -13.60 4.69 1.07
C PHE A 41 -14.19 6.10 0.93
N ASN A 42 -13.40 7.13 1.22
CA ASN A 42 -13.83 8.53 1.13
C ASN A 42 -12.75 9.34 0.44
N PHE A 43 -13.10 10.06 -0.63
CA PHE A 43 -12.17 10.88 -1.41
C PHE A 43 -12.86 12.16 -1.86
N SER A 44 -12.18 13.29 -1.71
CA SER A 44 -12.68 14.61 -2.12
C SER A 44 -11.53 15.40 -2.74
N GLU A 45 -11.80 16.02 -3.89
CA GLU A 45 -10.87 16.94 -4.51
C GLU A 45 -10.92 18.30 -3.79
N THR A 46 -9.77 18.85 -3.42
CA THR A 46 -9.69 19.95 -2.44
C THR A 46 -9.11 21.24 -3.01
N ILE A 47 -8.12 21.16 -3.90
CA ILE A 47 -7.41 22.33 -4.42
C ILE A 47 -7.25 22.15 -5.92
N LYS A 48 -7.74 23.09 -6.73
CA LYS A 48 -7.43 23.21 -8.16
C LYS A 48 -6.14 24.02 -8.32
N LEU A 49 -5.17 23.48 -9.05
CA LEU A 49 -3.85 24.09 -9.27
C LEU A 49 -3.63 24.56 -10.71
N ASN A 50 -4.51 24.18 -11.63
CA ASN A 50 -4.42 24.53 -13.05
C ASN A 50 -5.42 25.61 -13.44
N ASN A 51 -5.15 26.28 -14.56
CA ASN A 51 -6.05 27.27 -15.16
C ASN A 51 -6.77 26.73 -16.42
N ARG A 52 -6.84 25.41 -16.60
CA ARG A 52 -7.51 24.81 -17.76
C ARG A 52 -9.01 25.10 -17.67
N GLU A 53 -9.57 25.61 -18.76
CA GLU A 53 -11.00 25.94 -18.87
C GLU A 53 -11.88 24.68 -18.90
N ASP A 54 -11.35 23.57 -19.45
CA ASP A 54 -12.03 22.28 -19.56
C ASP A 54 -11.84 21.38 -18.33
N TYR A 55 -11.12 21.84 -17.30
CA TYR A 55 -10.93 21.08 -16.07
C TYR A 55 -12.15 21.14 -15.16
N THR A 56 -12.78 19.98 -14.97
CA THR A 56 -13.87 19.77 -14.00
C THR A 56 -13.36 18.95 -12.81
N PRO A 57 -13.51 19.45 -11.56
CA PRO A 57 -13.18 18.69 -10.37
C PRO A 57 -13.88 17.33 -10.28
N SER A 58 -13.27 16.35 -9.63
CA SER A 58 -13.98 15.10 -9.32
C SER A 58 -15.08 15.33 -8.31
N ASP A 59 -16.23 14.68 -8.52
CA ASP A 59 -17.25 14.54 -7.49
C ASP A 59 -16.68 13.83 -6.25
N ASP A 60 -17.23 14.17 -5.09
CA ASP A 60 -16.95 13.44 -3.86
C ASP A 60 -17.30 11.96 -4.02
N TYR A 61 -16.38 11.11 -3.58
CA TYR A 61 -16.55 9.67 -3.64
C TYR A 61 -16.62 9.10 -2.24
N GLN A 62 -17.77 8.54 -1.90
CA GLN A 62 -17.99 7.83 -0.64
C GLN A 62 -18.66 6.48 -0.91
N THR A 63 -18.21 5.44 -0.21
CA THR A 63 -18.86 4.13 -0.24
C THR A 63 -19.65 3.87 1.04
N ALA A 64 -20.72 3.10 0.93
CA ALA A 64 -21.28 2.43 2.10
C ALA A 64 -20.21 1.50 2.73
N PRO A 65 -20.25 1.29 4.05
CA PRO A 65 -19.35 0.34 4.70
C PRO A 65 -19.54 -1.09 4.16
N VAL A 66 -18.43 -1.79 3.93
CA VAL A 66 -18.40 -3.18 3.50
C VAL A 66 -17.41 -3.98 4.35
N TYR A 67 -17.50 -5.31 4.37
CA TYR A 67 -16.55 -6.10 5.14
C TYR A 67 -15.32 -6.46 4.30
N GLU A 68 -14.14 -6.31 4.88
CA GLU A 68 -12.86 -6.68 4.26
C GLU A 68 -12.05 -7.54 5.21
N LEU A 69 -11.60 -8.68 4.70
CA LEU A 69 -10.74 -9.60 5.40
C LEU A 69 -9.30 -9.41 4.94
N ALA A 70 -8.43 -8.97 5.85
CA ALA A 70 -7.00 -8.85 5.63
C ALA A 70 -6.27 -10.05 6.25
N ILE A 71 -5.75 -10.94 5.40
CA ILE A 71 -5.12 -12.21 5.81
C ILE A 71 -3.61 -12.12 5.63
N PRO A 72 -2.80 -12.44 6.66
CA PRO A 72 -1.38 -12.64 6.46
C PRO A 72 -1.14 -13.94 5.68
N ILE A 73 -0.65 -13.82 4.45
CA ILE A 73 -0.34 -14.97 3.58
C ILE A 73 1.14 -15.35 3.62
N LYS A 74 2.00 -14.44 4.08
CA LYS A 74 3.43 -14.67 4.34
C LYS A 74 3.84 -13.83 5.54
N LYS A 75 4.64 -14.42 6.43
CA LYS A 75 5.26 -13.71 7.56
C LYS A 75 6.60 -14.34 7.86
N ASN A 76 7.68 -13.59 7.61
CA ASN A 76 9.01 -13.90 8.08
C ASN A 76 9.65 -12.63 8.67
N LYS A 77 10.94 -12.70 9.05
CA LYS A 77 11.62 -11.59 9.73
C LYS A 77 11.63 -10.28 8.91
N ASN A 78 11.78 -10.38 7.60
CA ASN A 78 12.03 -9.24 6.71
C ASN A 78 10.92 -9.02 5.69
N GLU A 79 9.85 -9.83 5.74
CA GLU A 79 8.81 -9.82 4.73
C GLU A 79 7.46 -10.23 5.31
N ILE A 80 6.43 -9.44 5.01
CA ILE A 80 5.05 -9.70 5.40
C ILE A 80 4.16 -9.45 4.18
N SER A 81 3.36 -10.43 3.79
CA SER A 81 2.38 -10.27 2.71
C SER A 81 0.98 -10.40 3.29
N ILE A 82 0.13 -9.43 2.96
CA ILE A 82 -1.26 -9.36 3.41
C ILE A 82 -2.15 -9.36 2.18
N GLN A 83 -3.01 -10.37 2.07
CA GLN A 83 -4.06 -10.43 1.07
C GLN A 83 -5.34 -9.83 1.65
N HIS A 84 -5.92 -8.87 0.94
CA HIS A 84 -7.23 -8.33 1.28
C HIS A 84 -8.32 -8.93 0.39
N ILE A 85 -9.44 -9.28 1.01
CA ILE A 85 -10.59 -9.92 0.38
C ILE A 85 -11.83 -9.14 0.78
N LEU A 86 -12.46 -8.51 -0.20
CA LEU A 86 -13.64 -7.69 -0.01
C LEU A 86 -14.90 -8.55 -0.12
N GLN A 87 -15.83 -8.35 0.79
CA GLN A 87 -17.16 -8.95 0.81
C GLN A 87 -18.19 -7.84 0.59
N VAL A 88 -18.84 -7.89 -0.57
CA VAL A 88 -19.79 -6.86 -1.02
C VAL A 88 -21.19 -7.47 -1.12
N GLY A 89 -22.21 -6.65 -0.86
CA GLY A 89 -23.62 -7.06 -0.91
C GLY A 89 -24.19 -7.46 0.44
N ASP A 90 -25.50 -7.72 0.47
CA ASP A 90 -26.24 -8.08 1.67
C ASP A 90 -26.21 -9.58 1.93
N GLU A 91 -26.99 -10.06 2.91
CA GLU A 91 -26.99 -11.48 3.26
C GLU A 91 -27.48 -12.41 2.15
N ASN A 92 -28.33 -11.90 1.25
CA ASN A 92 -28.96 -12.67 0.19
C ASN A 92 -28.11 -12.67 -1.09
N PHE A 93 -27.34 -11.60 -1.32
CA PHE A 93 -26.51 -11.40 -2.52
C PHE A 93 -25.07 -11.02 -2.16
N ARG A 94 -24.35 -11.93 -1.49
CA ARG A 94 -22.92 -11.75 -1.16
C ARG A 94 -22.03 -12.07 -2.36
N SER A 95 -21.15 -11.14 -2.71
CA SER A 95 -20.06 -11.32 -3.67
C SER A 95 -18.71 -11.20 -2.95
N ILE A 96 -17.75 -12.05 -3.33
CA ILE A 96 -16.39 -12.03 -2.81
C ILE A 96 -15.44 -11.59 -3.91
N VAL A 97 -14.62 -10.58 -3.61
CA VAL A 97 -13.60 -10.05 -4.50
C VAL A 97 -12.24 -10.15 -3.84
N LYS A 98 -11.29 -10.83 -4.48
CA LYS A 98 -9.87 -10.67 -4.13
C LYS A 98 -9.48 -9.23 -4.46
N HIS A 99 -9.33 -8.39 -3.45
CA HIS A 99 -9.38 -6.94 -3.65
C HIS A 99 -8.01 -6.35 -3.98
N TRP A 100 -7.04 -6.52 -3.09
CA TRP A 100 -5.68 -6.08 -3.31
C TRP A 100 -4.73 -6.84 -2.38
N ARG A 101 -3.45 -6.81 -2.71
CA ARG A 101 -2.40 -7.38 -1.86
C ARG A 101 -1.38 -6.31 -1.55
N GLN A 102 -0.84 -6.36 -0.33
CA GLN A 102 0.32 -5.58 0.06
C GLN A 102 1.43 -6.50 0.53
N ASP A 103 2.61 -6.33 -0.07
CA ASP A 103 3.84 -6.97 0.38
C ASP A 103 4.72 -5.91 1.04
N TRP A 104 5.14 -6.18 2.27
CA TRP A 104 6.02 -5.34 3.07
C TRP A 104 7.40 -5.98 3.11
N ILE A 105 8.42 -5.29 2.60
CA ILE A 105 9.79 -5.82 2.49
C ILE A 105 10.77 -4.90 3.21
N TYR A 106 11.46 -5.43 4.21
CA TYR A 106 12.40 -4.69 5.04
C TYR A 106 13.72 -4.44 4.30
N GLN A 107 14.14 -3.18 4.28
CA GLN A 107 15.36 -2.68 3.62
C GLN A 107 15.51 -3.11 2.15
N ASN A 108 14.39 -3.18 1.43
CA ASN A 108 14.39 -3.51 0.01
C ASN A 108 15.11 -2.43 -0.81
N LYS A 109 16.05 -2.82 -1.65
CA LYS A 109 16.83 -1.92 -2.51
C LYS A 109 16.21 -1.70 -3.89
N ASP A 110 15.38 -2.63 -4.32
CA ASP A 110 14.93 -2.74 -5.70
C ASP A 110 13.50 -2.23 -5.82
N LEU A 111 13.35 -1.04 -6.38
CA LEU A 111 12.06 -0.41 -6.60
C LEU A 111 11.70 -0.34 -8.09
N TYR A 112 10.44 -0.61 -8.39
CA TYR A 112 9.77 -0.37 -9.66
C TYR A 112 8.76 0.75 -9.42
N LEU A 113 9.13 1.98 -9.79
CA LEU A 113 8.26 3.13 -9.62
C LEU A 113 7.36 3.27 -10.84
N TYR A 114 6.06 3.48 -10.60
CA TYR A 114 5.12 3.73 -11.68
C TYR A 114 5.52 5.01 -12.43
N ASP A 115 5.46 4.97 -13.76
CA ASP A 115 5.71 6.15 -14.58
C ASP A 115 4.40 6.72 -15.13
N LYS A 116 3.84 6.07 -16.15
CA LYS A 116 2.53 6.32 -16.77
C LYS A 116 2.21 5.18 -17.73
N ASP A 117 0.95 5.03 -18.12
CA ASP A 117 0.53 4.08 -19.18
C ASP A 117 0.98 2.62 -18.93
N ASN A 118 0.97 2.19 -17.66
CA ASN A 118 1.47 0.88 -17.20
C ASN A 118 2.98 0.63 -17.44
N ASN A 119 3.77 1.69 -17.62
CA ASN A 119 5.22 1.63 -17.63
C ASN A 119 5.80 1.88 -16.24
N TRP A 120 6.98 1.30 -16.02
CA TRP A 120 7.65 1.28 -14.73
C TRP A 120 9.12 1.60 -14.90
N THR A 121 9.66 2.40 -13.99
CA THR A 121 11.08 2.74 -13.93
C THR A 121 11.72 1.96 -12.80
N TYR A 122 12.77 1.20 -13.11
CA TYR A 122 13.57 0.52 -12.10
C TYR A 122 14.54 1.50 -11.41
N LYS A 123 14.61 1.42 -10.08
CA LYS A 123 15.51 2.21 -9.24
C LYS A 123 16.18 1.28 -8.23
N ASN A 124 17.51 1.21 -8.28
CA ASN A 124 18.31 0.58 -7.22
C ASN A 124 18.70 1.66 -6.19
N LEU A 125 18.34 1.43 -4.93
CA LEU A 125 18.70 2.29 -3.80
C LEU A 125 19.96 1.78 -3.10
N SER A 126 20.71 2.67 -2.46
CA SER A 126 21.84 2.23 -1.63
C SER A 126 21.35 1.57 -0.35
N ARG A 127 22.20 0.77 0.31
CA ARG A 127 21.85 0.17 1.62
C ARG A 127 21.59 1.21 2.70
N SER A 128 22.25 2.38 2.60
CA SER A 128 22.05 3.49 3.53
C SER A 128 20.67 4.11 3.39
N ASP A 129 20.16 4.25 2.16
CA ASP A 129 18.86 4.91 1.90
C ASP A 129 17.68 4.13 2.47
N VAL A 130 17.80 2.80 2.52
CA VAL A 130 16.70 1.89 2.91
C VAL A 130 16.89 1.30 4.30
N LYS A 131 17.94 1.70 5.02
CA LYS A 131 18.26 1.16 6.35
C LYS A 131 17.11 1.46 7.32
N GLY A 132 16.58 0.42 7.95
CA GLY A 132 15.44 0.57 8.88
C GLY A 132 14.09 0.84 8.22
N GLN A 133 14.02 0.90 6.89
CA GLN A 133 12.78 1.15 6.14
C GLN A 133 12.05 -0.14 5.77
N TRP A 134 10.75 -0.02 5.57
CA TRP A 134 9.91 -1.01 4.94
C TRP A 134 9.39 -0.45 3.62
N THR A 135 9.54 -1.24 2.55
CA THR A 135 8.87 -1.00 1.28
C THR A 135 7.49 -1.63 1.32
N GLN A 136 6.44 -0.85 1.01
CA GLN A 136 5.13 -1.38 0.67
C GLN A 136 5.05 -1.55 -0.85
N LYS A 137 4.77 -2.76 -1.32
CA LYS A 137 4.38 -3.06 -2.71
C LYS A 137 2.90 -3.37 -2.75
N VAL A 138 2.14 -2.62 -3.55
CA VAL A 138 0.69 -2.79 -3.69
C VAL A 138 0.38 -3.43 -5.02
N PHE A 139 -0.46 -4.46 -4.99
CA PHE A 139 -0.91 -5.19 -6.17
C PHE A 139 -2.42 -5.10 -6.34
N GLN A 140 -2.88 -5.19 -7.59
CA GLN A 140 -4.29 -5.14 -7.94
C GLN A 140 -5.01 -6.48 -7.71
N VAL A 141 -6.29 -6.55 -8.10
CA VAL A 141 -7.15 -7.74 -8.02
C VAL A 141 -6.56 -8.96 -8.75
N ASP A 142 -5.78 -8.71 -9.80
CA ASP A 142 -5.12 -9.70 -10.66
C ASP A 142 -3.63 -9.91 -10.35
N ASP A 143 -3.15 -9.35 -9.22
CA ASP A 143 -1.74 -9.31 -8.81
C ASP A 143 -0.77 -8.56 -9.74
N SER A 144 -1.27 -7.78 -10.70
CA SER A 144 -0.43 -6.80 -11.38
C SER A 144 0.07 -5.74 -10.38
N PRO A 145 1.31 -5.22 -10.52
CA PRO A 145 1.80 -4.16 -9.66
C PRO A 145 0.93 -2.92 -9.83
N ARG A 146 0.66 -2.22 -8.73
CA ARG A 146 -0.10 -0.97 -8.73
C ARG A 146 0.76 0.22 -8.36
N TYR A 147 1.50 0.14 -7.26
CA TYR A 147 2.55 1.10 -6.90
C TYR A 147 3.41 0.51 -5.78
N GLU A 148 4.59 1.09 -5.55
CA GLU A 148 5.41 0.75 -4.40
C GLU A 148 6.22 1.93 -3.91
N GLY A 149 6.54 1.93 -2.62
CA GLY A 149 7.36 2.98 -2.00
C GLY A 149 7.95 2.52 -0.68
N SER A 150 9.02 3.18 -0.25
CA SER A 150 9.80 2.81 0.93
C SER A 150 9.87 3.95 1.93
N SER A 151 9.68 3.64 3.20
CA SER A 151 9.81 4.59 4.30
C SER A 151 9.98 3.89 5.66
N SER A 152 10.23 4.64 6.71
CA SER A 152 10.34 4.14 8.08
C SER A 152 8.98 4.15 8.78
N TRP A 153 8.67 3.09 9.53
CA TRP A 153 7.65 3.17 10.57
C TRP A 153 8.15 4.06 11.71
N ILE A 154 7.28 4.94 12.19
CA ILE A 154 7.51 5.87 13.30
C ILE A 154 6.61 5.45 14.46
N HIS A 155 7.21 5.35 15.64
CA HIS A 155 6.54 4.99 16.89
C HIS A 155 6.83 6.06 17.95
N VAL A 156 5.90 6.97 18.17
CA VAL A 156 6.08 8.15 19.05
C VAL A 156 4.75 8.53 19.67
N ASP A 157 4.75 8.94 20.95
CA ASP A 157 3.56 9.41 21.68
C ASP A 157 2.33 8.50 21.57
N GLY A 158 2.56 7.18 21.66
CA GLY A 158 1.51 6.16 21.52
C GLY A 158 1.01 5.92 20.09
N LYS A 159 1.47 6.69 19.10
CA LYS A 159 1.12 6.53 17.69
C LYS A 159 2.11 5.63 16.97
N SER A 160 1.61 4.87 16.00
CA SER A 160 2.42 4.02 15.12
C SER A 160 1.97 4.22 13.67
N PHE A 161 2.82 4.83 12.85
CA PHE A 161 2.47 5.14 11.46
C PHE A 161 3.64 4.99 10.51
N TRP A 162 3.32 4.81 9.23
CA TRP A 162 4.26 4.76 8.12
C TRP A 162 3.75 5.68 7.02
N GLU A 163 4.64 6.49 6.46
CA GLU A 163 4.29 7.47 5.44
C GLU A 163 5.27 7.47 4.29
N ASN A 164 4.77 7.51 3.07
CA ASN A 164 5.61 7.62 1.87
C ASN A 164 4.92 8.43 0.79
N GLU A 165 5.73 9.00 -0.10
CA GLU A 165 5.28 9.48 -1.39
C GLU A 165 5.66 8.49 -2.49
N THR A 166 4.77 8.21 -3.43
CA THR A 166 5.09 7.40 -4.61
C THR A 166 4.15 7.68 -5.78
N PRO A 167 4.63 7.65 -7.04
CA PRO A 167 3.74 7.69 -8.19
C PRO A 167 2.85 6.43 -8.24
N ALA A 168 1.59 6.61 -8.65
CA ALA A 168 0.61 5.57 -8.78
C ALA A 168 -0.30 5.80 -10.01
N PRO A 169 -0.90 4.73 -10.57
CA PRO A 169 -1.91 4.85 -11.60
C PRO A 169 -3.19 5.48 -11.05
N LEU A 170 -4.05 5.94 -11.96
CA LEU A 170 -5.40 6.39 -11.64
C LEU A 170 -6.17 5.32 -10.84
N PRO A 171 -7.03 5.74 -9.90
CA PRO A 171 -7.93 4.81 -9.25
C PRO A 171 -8.96 4.31 -10.26
N ARG A 172 -9.44 3.07 -10.06
CA ARG A 172 -10.40 2.42 -10.96
C ARG A 172 -11.67 3.25 -11.20
N ARG A 173 -12.09 4.08 -10.24
CA ARG A 173 -13.24 4.99 -10.35
C ARG A 173 -13.06 6.10 -11.39
N GLU A 174 -11.83 6.40 -11.79
CA GLU A 174 -11.48 7.50 -12.70
C GLU A 174 -10.88 7.01 -14.04
N PHE A 175 -10.35 5.78 -14.14
CA PHE A 175 -9.62 5.29 -15.31
C PHE A 175 -10.40 5.39 -16.64
N SER A 176 -11.72 5.21 -16.63
CA SER A 176 -12.57 5.33 -17.83
C SER A 176 -13.25 6.69 -18.00
N LYS A 177 -13.12 7.58 -17.00
CA LYS A 177 -13.82 8.88 -16.96
C LYS A 177 -12.89 10.05 -17.22
N ARG A 178 -11.65 9.96 -16.74
CA ARG A 178 -10.66 11.04 -16.79
C ARG A 178 -9.72 10.83 -17.97
N LYS A 179 -9.40 11.91 -18.66
CA LYS A 179 -8.44 11.96 -19.78
C LYS A 179 -7.43 13.11 -19.64
N ASP A 180 -7.61 13.92 -18.62
CA ASP A 180 -6.88 15.16 -18.36
C ASP A 180 -5.60 14.93 -17.53
N TYR A 181 -5.49 13.81 -16.81
CA TYR A 181 -4.26 13.36 -16.13
C TYR A 181 -4.11 11.84 -16.19
N ASN A 182 -2.88 11.37 -15.96
CA ASN A 182 -2.50 9.95 -16.09
C ASN A 182 -1.65 9.41 -14.93
N VAL A 183 -1.26 10.26 -13.97
CA VAL A 183 -0.45 9.86 -12.81
C VAL A 183 -0.99 10.51 -11.53
N LEU A 184 -0.98 9.76 -10.43
CA LEU A 184 -1.11 10.31 -9.10
C LEU A 184 0.26 10.36 -8.42
N ILE A 185 0.65 11.49 -7.82
CA ILE A 185 1.69 11.49 -6.78
C ILE A 185 0.99 11.28 -5.46
N ARG A 186 1.10 10.05 -4.93
CA ARG A 186 0.33 9.61 -3.78
C ARG A 186 1.18 9.67 -2.52
N ASN A 187 0.75 10.51 -1.58
CA ASN A 187 1.22 10.47 -0.21
C ASN A 187 0.35 9.50 0.60
N ASN A 188 0.90 8.35 0.97
CA ASN A 188 0.22 7.35 1.79
C ASN A 188 0.58 7.55 3.26
N ARG A 189 -0.40 7.43 4.15
CA ARG A 189 -0.23 7.27 5.59
C ARG A 189 -0.95 6.01 6.05
N HIS A 190 -0.22 5.00 6.51
CA HIS A 190 -0.79 3.88 7.25
C HIS A 190 -0.59 4.13 8.73
N GLU A 191 -1.67 4.24 9.50
CA GLU A 191 -1.58 4.46 10.94
C GLU A 191 -2.46 3.46 11.69
N ILE A 192 -1.86 2.87 12.73
CA ILE A 192 -2.55 1.94 13.63
C ILE A 192 -3.26 2.74 14.70
N THR A 193 -4.54 2.43 14.90
CA THR A 193 -5.42 3.11 15.85
C THR A 193 -6.00 2.11 16.85
N ASP A 194 -6.70 2.61 17.87
CA ASP A 194 -7.44 1.80 18.83
C ASP A 194 -8.61 1.03 18.19
N TYR A 195 -9.26 1.60 17.19
CA TYR A 195 -10.36 0.98 16.45
C TYR A 195 -9.89 0.05 15.32
N GLY A 196 -8.60 0.00 14.99
CA GLY A 196 -8.06 -0.78 13.87
C GLY A 196 -6.89 -0.08 13.21
N TRP A 197 -7.08 0.39 11.97
CA TRP A 197 -6.10 1.22 11.28
C TRP A 197 -6.79 2.10 10.23
N PHE A 198 -6.09 3.12 9.74
CA PHE A 198 -6.55 3.89 8.60
C PHE A 198 -5.46 4.07 7.56
N HIS A 199 -5.90 4.22 6.30
CA HIS A 199 -5.04 4.59 5.17
C HIS A 199 -5.42 5.99 4.70
N GLY A 200 -4.64 6.98 5.13
CA GLY A 200 -4.75 8.35 4.66
C GLY A 200 -4.02 8.52 3.33
N GLN A 201 -4.58 9.35 2.45
CA GLN A 201 -4.04 9.65 1.13
C GLN A 201 -4.15 11.15 0.86
N ASN A 202 -3.03 11.76 0.46
CA ASN A 202 -3.04 13.06 -0.21
C ASN A 202 -2.49 12.84 -1.62
N ASN A 203 -3.37 12.89 -2.61
CA ASN A 203 -3.07 12.59 -4.00
C ASN A 203 -2.95 13.88 -4.80
N GLU A 204 -1.82 14.08 -5.46
CA GLU A 204 -1.68 15.08 -6.52
C GLU A 204 -2.04 14.45 -7.86
N LYS A 205 -2.98 15.06 -8.60
CA LYS A 205 -3.36 14.65 -9.96
C LYS A 205 -2.41 15.31 -10.94
N VAL A 206 -1.60 14.53 -11.66
CA VAL A 206 -0.55 15.04 -12.55
C VAL A 206 -0.76 14.56 -13.98
N ASP A 207 -0.82 15.51 -14.91
CA ASP A 207 -0.74 15.25 -16.34
C ASP A 207 0.74 15.15 -16.76
N LYS A 208 1.06 14.02 -17.38
CA LYS A 208 2.39 13.63 -17.83
C LYS A 208 2.42 13.31 -19.33
N THR A 209 1.40 13.73 -20.08
CA THR A 209 1.20 13.33 -21.48
C THR A 209 2.23 13.97 -22.42
N ASN A 210 2.64 15.22 -22.18
CA ASN A 210 3.46 15.98 -23.14
C ASN A 210 4.98 15.77 -23.04
N ASN A 211 5.48 14.84 -22.20
CA ASN A 211 6.90 14.48 -22.01
C ASN A 211 7.90 15.62 -21.67
N THR A 212 7.56 16.89 -21.87
CA THR A 212 8.43 18.05 -21.64
C THR A 212 8.10 18.78 -20.34
N GLU A 213 6.84 18.78 -19.89
CA GLU A 213 6.43 19.41 -18.62
C GLU A 213 5.37 18.57 -17.91
N LYS A 214 5.56 18.36 -16.61
CA LYS A 214 4.55 17.76 -15.72
C LYS A 214 3.64 18.88 -15.26
N GLU A 215 2.33 18.72 -15.43
CA GLU A 215 1.36 19.70 -14.95
C GLU A 215 0.56 19.14 -13.77
N SER A 216 0.65 19.81 -12.63
CA SER A 216 -0.14 19.51 -11.44
C SER A 216 -1.54 20.10 -11.59
N LEU A 217 -2.58 19.26 -11.61
CA LEU A 217 -3.93 19.71 -11.86
C LEU A 217 -4.70 20.02 -10.57
N ALA A 218 -4.61 19.13 -9.59
CA ALA A 218 -5.33 19.29 -8.33
C ALA A 218 -4.77 18.40 -7.22
N PHE A 219 -5.15 18.72 -5.98
CA PHE A 219 -4.99 17.84 -4.83
C PHE A 219 -6.32 17.19 -4.45
N GLU A 220 -6.26 15.92 -4.07
CA GLU A 220 -7.36 15.14 -3.54
C GLU A 220 -6.96 14.54 -2.19
N VAL A 221 -7.81 14.73 -1.19
CA VAL A 221 -7.66 14.10 0.12
C VAL A 221 -8.56 12.87 0.15
N GLY A 222 -8.01 11.76 0.62
CA GLY A 222 -8.76 10.53 0.79
C GLY A 222 -8.39 9.78 2.05
N TYR A 223 -9.32 8.98 2.54
CA TYR A 223 -9.10 8.12 3.68
C TYR A 223 -9.94 6.84 3.58
N ASN A 224 -9.28 5.73 3.89
CA ASN A 224 -9.93 4.44 4.06
C ASN A 224 -9.87 4.07 5.54
N TYR A 225 -11.03 3.91 6.16
CA TYR A 225 -11.10 3.40 7.54
C TYR A 225 -11.15 1.89 7.52
N TYR A 226 -10.35 1.25 8.37
CA TYR A 226 -10.41 -0.18 8.63
C TYR A 226 -10.79 -0.37 10.09
N LYS A 227 -12.10 -0.28 10.37
CA LYS A 227 -12.63 -0.48 11.72
C LYS A 227 -12.70 -1.97 12.01
N ARG A 228 -11.94 -2.43 13.00
CA ARG A 228 -11.90 -3.85 13.37
C ARG A 228 -13.28 -4.27 13.88
N VAL A 229 -13.74 -5.41 13.38
CA VAL A 229 -14.99 -6.04 13.80
C VAL A 229 -14.76 -7.50 14.15
N GLU A 230 -15.78 -8.14 14.69
CA GLU A 230 -15.74 -9.57 15.02
C GLU A 230 -15.43 -10.41 13.78
N ASP A 231 -14.63 -11.44 14.01
CA ASP A 231 -14.09 -12.31 12.98
C ASP A 231 -15.16 -13.07 12.18
N GLU A 232 -16.36 -13.24 12.74
CA GLU A 232 -17.53 -13.89 12.14
C GLU A 232 -18.12 -13.04 10.99
N LYS A 233 -17.99 -11.71 11.04
CA LYS A 233 -18.48 -10.82 9.97
C LYS A 233 -17.80 -11.09 8.62
N CYS A 234 -16.57 -11.59 8.65
CA CYS A 234 -15.79 -11.97 7.48
C CYS A 234 -15.76 -13.49 7.22
N LYS A 235 -16.66 -14.27 7.84
CA LYS A 235 -16.65 -15.74 7.71
C LYS A 235 -16.74 -16.21 6.26
N TYR A 236 -17.61 -15.61 5.45
CA TYR A 236 -17.75 -15.98 4.05
C TYR A 236 -16.47 -15.72 3.26
N ALA A 237 -15.82 -14.57 3.45
CA ALA A 237 -14.51 -14.29 2.86
C ALA A 237 -13.43 -15.30 3.31
N LYS A 238 -13.43 -15.69 4.59
CA LYS A 238 -12.52 -16.71 5.14
C LYS A 238 -12.72 -18.07 4.50
N ASP A 239 -13.96 -18.51 4.37
CA ASP A 239 -14.30 -19.82 3.82
C ASP A 239 -14.05 -19.88 2.31
N TRP A 240 -14.37 -18.80 1.59
CA TRP A 240 -14.00 -18.64 0.19
C TRP A 240 -12.48 -18.74 -0.01
N TRP A 241 -11.68 -18.05 0.80
CA TRP A 241 -10.22 -18.10 0.72
C TRP A 241 -9.67 -19.50 0.96
N LYS A 242 -10.17 -20.20 1.99
CA LYS A 242 -9.78 -21.60 2.27
C LYS A 242 -10.10 -22.51 1.10
N LYS A 243 -11.28 -22.37 0.50
CA LYS A 243 -11.71 -23.15 -0.67
C LYS A 243 -10.80 -22.90 -1.88
N MET A 244 -10.51 -21.64 -2.20
CA MET A 244 -9.61 -21.29 -3.31
C MET A 244 -8.19 -21.82 -3.12
N ARG A 245 -7.66 -21.75 -1.88
CA ARG A 245 -6.36 -22.33 -1.54
C ARG A 245 -6.31 -23.84 -1.74
N LYS A 246 -7.32 -24.56 -1.25
CA LYS A 246 -7.38 -26.03 -1.31
C LYS A 246 -7.39 -26.53 -2.75
N ASN A 247 -8.08 -25.82 -3.64
CA ASN A 247 -8.25 -26.24 -5.03
C ASN A 247 -7.08 -25.84 -5.94
N GLY A 248 -6.03 -25.20 -5.41
CA GLY A 248 -4.93 -24.66 -6.24
C GLY A 248 -5.35 -23.48 -7.13
N LEU A 249 -6.62 -23.07 -7.10
CA LEU A 249 -7.20 -22.03 -7.97
C LEU A 249 -6.68 -20.63 -7.67
N LEU A 250 -5.94 -20.44 -6.57
CA LEU A 250 -5.22 -19.19 -6.38
C LEU A 250 -4.26 -18.92 -7.54
N SER A 251 -3.64 -19.94 -8.17
CA SER A 251 -2.81 -19.75 -9.38
C SER A 251 -3.54 -19.46 -10.67
N GLU A 252 -4.82 -19.79 -10.74
CA GLU A 252 -5.69 -19.37 -11.83
C GLU A 252 -6.25 -17.97 -11.59
N ILE A 253 -6.34 -17.55 -10.32
CA ILE A 253 -6.61 -16.16 -9.89
C ILE A 253 -5.32 -15.30 -9.93
N TYR A 254 -4.12 -15.89 -9.86
CA TYR A 254 -2.79 -15.25 -10.08
C TYR A 254 -2.57 -14.95 -11.59
N GLY A 255 -3.57 -14.36 -12.25
CA GLY A 255 -3.55 -14.03 -13.68
C GLY A 255 -2.20 -13.48 -14.12
N MET A 256 -1.49 -14.29 -14.91
CA MET A 256 -0.16 -14.07 -15.49
C MET A 256 1.04 -14.28 -14.56
N LYS A 257 1.76 -15.39 -14.84
CA LYS A 257 3.23 -15.39 -14.80
C LYS A 257 3.71 -14.05 -15.38
N PHE A 258 4.41 -13.25 -14.60
CA PHE A 258 5.23 -12.16 -15.11
C PHE A 258 6.26 -12.76 -16.07
N ILE A 259 5.93 -12.83 -17.36
CA ILE A 259 6.95 -12.66 -18.39
C ILE A 259 7.22 -11.17 -18.37
N VAL A 260 8.13 -10.76 -17.47
CA VAL A 260 8.79 -9.47 -17.65
C VAL A 260 9.48 -9.58 -19.00
N LYS A 261 8.91 -8.97 -20.04
CA LYS A 261 9.66 -8.63 -21.25
C LYS A 261 10.61 -7.51 -20.85
N ILE A 262 11.66 -7.87 -20.11
CA ILE A 262 12.88 -7.07 -20.08
C ILE A 262 13.40 -7.20 -21.51
N LYS A 263 13.18 -6.17 -22.34
CA LYS A 263 14.01 -5.98 -23.52
C LYS A 263 15.41 -5.71 -23.00
N ILE A 264 16.17 -6.79 -22.82
CA ILE A 264 17.62 -6.71 -22.73
C ILE A 264 18.04 -6.39 -24.17
N TYR A 265 18.33 -5.12 -24.43
CA TYR A 265 19.16 -4.76 -25.57
C TYR A 265 20.55 -5.32 -25.24
N LEU A 266 20.90 -6.44 -25.87
CA LEU A 266 22.29 -6.83 -26.09
C LEU A 266 22.86 -5.97 -27.23
#